data_AF-A0AAD9ZTI3-F1
#
_entry.id   AF-A0AAD9ZTI3-F1
#
_cell.length_a   1.000
_cell.length_b   1.000
_cell.length_c   1.000
_cell.angle_alpha   90.00
_cell.angle_beta   90.00
_cell.angle_gamma   90.00
#
_symmetry.space_group_name_H-M   'P 1'
#
loop_
_entity.id
_entity.type
_entity.pdbx_description
1 polymer ?
#
loop_
_entity_poly.entity_id
_entity_poly.type
_entity_poly.pdbx_seq_one_letter_code
_entity_poly.pdbx_strand_id
1 'polypeptide(L)'
;MFNDATSEFDVLVASDAIGMGLNLNISRIIFSTMQKFDGSEMRDLTVPEIKQIAGRAGRYGSHFPVGEVTCLDPEDLPLLHSSLNSPSPTLECAGLFPNFDLIFMYSRLLPKSGLHEILEHFLENAKLSENYFIANCEEVLKVAAVIDELPLGLQDKYLFCISPVDMNDDISSQGLTQFAQNYAEKGIVRLKEIFTPGTLQVPKTLGALRNLNPFTRSWISMYG
;
A
#
# COMPACT_ATOMS: atom_id res chain seq x y z
N MET A 1 -20.83 -0.89 -16.81
CA MET A 1 -21.33 -1.62 -15.61
C MET A 1 -21.82 -0.67 -14.54
N PHE A 2 -21.00 0.16 -13.88
CA PHE A 2 -21.55 1.19 -12.94
C PHE A 2 -21.82 2.55 -13.59
N ASN A 3 -20.88 3.10 -14.36
CA ASN A 3 -21.05 4.41 -15.02
C ASN A 3 -21.97 4.38 -16.26
N ASP A 4 -22.50 3.20 -16.62
CA ASP A 4 -23.26 3.01 -17.84
C ASP A 4 -24.75 3.14 -17.53
N ALA A 5 -25.38 4.18 -18.07
CA ALA A 5 -26.80 4.47 -17.85
C ALA A 5 -27.75 3.38 -18.39
N THR A 6 -27.26 2.44 -19.20
CA THR A 6 -28.04 1.31 -19.74
C THR A 6 -27.86 0.03 -18.94
N SER A 7 -27.02 0.05 -17.91
CA SER A 7 -26.69 -1.10 -17.08
C SER A 7 -27.66 -1.25 -15.92
N GLU A 8 -28.00 -2.49 -15.55
CA GLU A 8 -28.89 -2.80 -14.41
C GLU A 8 -28.21 -2.67 -13.02
N PHE A 9 -27.00 -2.12 -12.97
CA PHE A 9 -26.15 -2.08 -11.77
C PHE A 9 -25.99 -0.64 -11.25
N ASP A 10 -26.96 -0.20 -10.44
CA ASP A 10 -27.01 1.17 -9.91
C ASP A 10 -26.30 1.36 -8.55
N VAL A 11 -25.88 0.26 -7.92
CA VAL A 11 -25.25 0.27 -6.59
C VAL A 11 -23.81 -0.22 -6.68
N LEU A 12 -22.89 0.57 -6.13
CA LEU A 12 -21.48 0.23 -5.98
C LEU A 12 -21.14 0.06 -4.51
N VAL A 13 -20.62 -1.11 -4.14
CA VAL A 13 -20.00 -1.35 -2.83
C VAL A 13 -18.49 -1.28 -3.00
N ALA A 14 -17.83 -0.39 -2.26
CA ALA A 14 -16.39 -0.19 -2.38
C ALA A 14 -15.76 0.26 -1.06
N SER A 15 -14.45 0.08 -0.94
CA SER A 15 -13.66 0.63 0.18
C SER A 15 -13.27 2.09 -0.07
N ASP A 16 -12.53 2.67 0.87
CA ASP A 16 -11.91 4.01 0.78
C ASP A 16 -11.04 4.22 -0.47
N ALA A 17 -10.64 3.14 -1.16
CA ALA A 17 -9.94 3.17 -2.45
C ALA A 17 -10.65 4.01 -3.53
N ILE A 18 -11.98 4.19 -3.47
CA ILE A 18 -12.70 5.07 -4.41
C ILE A 18 -12.35 6.56 -4.27
N GLY A 19 -11.75 6.94 -3.14
CA GLY A 19 -11.28 8.29 -2.88
C GLY A 19 -10.25 8.77 -3.92
N MET A 20 -9.59 7.86 -4.63
CA MET A 20 -8.53 8.17 -5.60
C MET A 20 -8.65 7.34 -6.89
N GLY A 21 -8.08 7.85 -7.98
CA GLY A 21 -7.72 7.04 -9.15
C GLY A 21 -8.82 6.57 -10.12
N LEU A 22 -10.10 6.60 -9.73
CA LEU A 22 -11.21 6.21 -10.61
C LEU A 22 -12.07 7.42 -11.00
N ASN A 23 -12.67 7.42 -12.19
CA ASN A 23 -13.72 8.38 -12.56
C ASN A 23 -15.08 7.69 -12.41
N LEU A 24 -15.85 8.04 -11.38
CA LEU A 24 -17.13 7.39 -11.05
C LEU A 24 -18.21 8.46 -10.97
N ASN A 25 -19.36 8.19 -11.59
CA ASN A 25 -20.54 9.05 -11.56
C ASN A 25 -21.40 8.68 -10.34
N ILE A 26 -21.07 9.24 -9.18
CA ILE A 26 -21.74 8.92 -7.92
C ILE A 26 -22.70 10.05 -7.53
N SER A 27 -23.97 9.71 -7.31
CA SER A 27 -24.99 10.63 -6.79
C SER A 27 -24.92 10.76 -5.27
N ARG A 28 -24.83 9.62 -4.58
CA ARG A 28 -24.85 9.54 -3.12
C ARG A 28 -23.77 8.60 -2.60
N ILE A 29 -23.05 9.06 -1.58
CA ILE A 29 -22.15 8.23 -0.76
C ILE A 29 -22.87 7.84 0.53
N ILE A 30 -22.81 6.57 0.88
CA ILE A 30 -23.33 6.04 2.14
C ILE A 30 -22.17 5.37 2.88
N PHE A 31 -21.75 5.95 4.00
CA PHE A 31 -20.74 5.34 4.87
C PHE A 31 -21.37 4.17 5.63
N SER A 32 -20.85 2.96 5.45
CA SER A 32 -21.28 1.79 6.22
C SER A 32 -20.79 1.83 7.66
N THR A 33 -19.64 2.46 7.90
CA THR A 33 -19.04 2.72 9.22
C THR A 33 -18.10 3.92 9.09
N MET A 34 -17.92 4.67 10.17
CA MET A 34 -16.95 5.75 10.28
C MET A 34 -15.59 5.31 10.85
N GLN A 35 -15.35 4.00 10.95
CA GLN A 35 -14.12 3.42 11.48
C GLN A 35 -13.39 2.58 10.44
N LYS A 36 -12.05 2.55 10.51
CA LYS A 36 -11.20 1.70 9.68
C LYS A 36 -10.09 1.05 10.50
N PHE A 37 -9.66 -0.11 10.02
CA PHE A 37 -8.44 -0.76 10.50
C PHE A 37 -7.23 -0.19 9.75
N ASP A 38 -6.22 0.30 10.47
CA ASP A 38 -5.01 0.86 9.87
C ASP A 38 -3.82 -0.10 9.82
N GLY A 39 -4.04 -1.38 10.15
CA GLY A 39 -3.00 -2.39 10.30
C GLY A 39 -2.69 -2.70 11.76
N SER A 40 -3.02 -1.79 12.68
CA SER A 40 -2.74 -1.94 14.11
C SER A 40 -4.03 -1.96 14.95
N GLU A 41 -4.92 -0.98 14.74
CA GLU A 41 -6.13 -0.83 15.52
C GLU A 41 -7.31 -0.34 14.68
N MET A 42 -8.51 -0.47 15.25
CA MET A 42 -9.71 0.16 14.71
C MET A 42 -9.73 1.62 15.18
N ARG A 43 -9.67 2.56 14.25
CA ARG A 43 -9.74 4.00 14.52
C ARG A 43 -10.81 4.68 13.68
N ASP A 44 -11.23 5.87 14.12
CA ASP A 44 -12.12 6.71 13.33
C ASP A 44 -11.44 7.22 12.05
N LEU A 45 -12.24 7.47 11.02
CA LEU A 45 -11.79 8.12 9.79
C LEU A 45 -11.36 9.56 10.08
N THR A 46 -10.24 9.98 9.49
CA THR A 46 -9.75 11.35 9.62
C THR A 46 -10.59 12.30 8.76
N VAL A 47 -10.59 13.59 9.11
CA VAL A 47 -11.30 14.64 8.33
C VAL A 47 -10.91 14.63 6.83
N PRO A 48 -9.61 14.52 6.46
CA PRO A 48 -9.22 14.39 5.05
C PRO A 48 -9.80 13.14 4.37
N GLU A 49 -9.76 11.96 5.02
CA GLU A 49 -10.31 10.71 4.48
C GLU A 49 -11.81 10.84 4.21
N ILE A 50 -12.57 11.36 5.18
CA ILE A 50 -14.02 11.59 5.06
C ILE A 50 -14.31 12.51 3.89
N LYS A 51 -13.63 13.66 3.82
CA LYS A 51 -13.83 14.63 2.74
C LYS A 51 -13.46 14.08 1.37
N GLN A 52 -12.39 13.29 1.29
CA GLN A 52 -11.93 12.69 0.05
C GLN A 52 -12.95 11.69 -0.50
N ILE A 53 -13.54 10.87 0.38
CA ILE A 53 -14.58 9.92 0.01
C ILE A 53 -15.90 10.64 -0.29
N ALA A 54 -16.34 11.54 0.58
CA ALA A 54 -17.56 12.33 0.42
C ALA A 54 -17.57 13.15 -0.88
N GLY A 55 -16.44 13.78 -1.23
CA GLY A 55 -16.27 14.56 -2.45
C GLY A 55 -16.29 13.76 -3.75
N ARG A 56 -16.43 12.43 -3.67
CA ARG A 56 -16.70 11.57 -4.83
C ARG A 56 -18.13 11.71 -5.35
N ALA A 57 -19.07 12.10 -4.49
CA ALA A 57 -20.44 12.42 -4.90
C ALA A 57 -20.50 13.78 -5.60
N GLY A 58 -21.30 13.89 -6.66
CA GLY A 58 -21.60 15.19 -7.28
C GLY A 58 -20.42 15.85 -8.00
N ARG A 59 -19.51 15.05 -8.59
CA ARG A 59 -18.35 15.59 -9.32
C ARG A 59 -18.79 16.49 -10.49
N TYR A 60 -18.03 17.56 -10.72
CA TYR A 60 -18.22 18.44 -11.88
C TYR A 60 -18.16 17.63 -13.19
N GLY A 61 -19.16 17.81 -14.05
CA GLY A 61 -19.30 17.05 -15.31
C GLY A 61 -19.93 15.66 -15.15
N SER A 62 -20.33 15.26 -13.94
CA SER A 62 -21.16 14.07 -13.74
C SER A 62 -22.64 14.37 -14.03
N HIS A 63 -23.44 13.31 -14.21
CA HIS A 63 -24.89 13.41 -14.38
C HIS A 63 -25.61 13.95 -13.14
N PHE A 64 -24.92 14.03 -12.00
CA PHE A 64 -25.45 14.48 -10.71
C PHE A 64 -24.76 15.79 -10.33
N PRO A 65 -25.38 16.96 -10.57
CA PRO A 65 -24.77 18.25 -10.25
C PRO A 65 -24.68 18.53 -8.74
N VAL A 66 -25.45 17.79 -7.93
CA VAL A 66 -25.45 17.85 -6.46
C VAL A 66 -25.12 16.46 -5.94
N GLY A 67 -24.13 16.38 -5.04
CA GLY A 67 -23.73 15.15 -4.36
C GLY A 67 -24.33 15.07 -2.96
N GLU A 68 -24.84 13.91 -2.60
CA GLU A 68 -25.38 13.62 -1.27
C GLU A 68 -24.46 12.69 -0.49
N VAL A 69 -24.41 12.83 0.84
CA VAL A 69 -23.57 12.01 1.71
C VAL A 69 -24.33 11.72 3.00
N THR A 70 -24.36 10.46 3.41
CA THR A 70 -25.01 10.01 4.66
C THR A 70 -24.26 8.82 5.25
N CYS A 71 -24.62 8.44 6.47
CA CYS A 71 -24.20 7.19 7.11
C CYS A 71 -25.34 6.17 7.07
N LEU A 72 -24.99 4.88 7.20
CA LEU A 72 -25.94 3.79 7.40
C LEU A 72 -26.50 3.82 8.83
N ASP A 73 -25.63 4.06 9.82
CA ASP A 73 -26.02 4.24 11.22
C ASP A 73 -26.28 5.73 11.51
N PRO A 74 -27.46 6.11 12.06
CA PRO A 74 -27.74 7.48 12.48
C PRO A 74 -26.79 8.03 13.55
N GLU A 75 -26.18 7.18 14.38
CA GLU A 75 -25.25 7.59 15.45
C GLU A 75 -23.96 8.19 14.89
N ASP A 76 -23.58 7.83 13.65
CA ASP A 76 -22.39 8.32 12.96
C ASP A 76 -22.60 9.70 12.29
N LEU A 77 -23.84 10.14 12.10
CA LEU A 77 -24.16 11.39 11.39
C LEU A 77 -23.54 12.65 12.02
N PRO A 78 -23.52 12.83 13.36
CA PRO A 78 -22.85 13.97 13.99
C PRO A 78 -21.36 14.04 13.67
N LEU A 79 -20.66 12.91 13.64
CA LEU A 79 -19.22 12.84 13.29
C LEU A 79 -19.00 13.20 11.82
N LEU A 80 -19.85 12.70 10.91
CA LEU A 80 -19.81 13.05 9.50
C LEU A 80 -20.00 14.57 9.29
N HIS A 81 -21.05 15.14 9.88
CA HIS A 81 -21.36 16.56 9.74
C HIS A 81 -20.26 17.47 10.31
N SER A 82 -19.74 17.15 11.50
CA SER A 82 -18.65 17.92 12.09
C SER A 82 -17.37 17.84 11.25
N SER A 83 -17.05 16.67 10.70
CA SER A 83 -15.87 16.46 9.85
C SER A 83 -15.94 17.21 8.52
N LEU A 84 -17.11 17.21 7.86
CA LEU A 84 -17.29 17.92 6.58
C LEU A 84 -17.17 19.44 6.75
N ASN A 85 -17.64 19.98 7.88
CA ASN A 85 -17.59 21.42 8.18
C ASN A 85 -16.24 21.89 8.75
N SER A 86 -15.42 20.97 9.27
CA SER A 86 -14.11 21.31 9.83
C SER A 86 -13.12 21.69 8.73
N PRO A 87 -12.17 22.61 8.94
CA PRO A 87 -11.10 22.86 7.98
C PRO A 87 -10.20 21.63 7.82
N SER A 88 -9.57 21.48 6.66
CA SER A 88 -8.57 20.42 6.49
C SER A 88 -7.30 20.78 7.26
N PRO A 89 -6.69 19.84 7.99
CA PRO A 89 -5.46 20.09 8.74
C PRO A 89 -4.32 20.49 7.81
N THR A 90 -3.47 21.41 8.26
CA THR A 90 -2.22 21.76 7.57
C THR A 90 -1.16 20.71 7.86
N LEU A 91 -0.43 20.29 6.82
CA LEU A 91 0.68 19.35 6.98
C LEU A 91 1.90 20.12 7.52
N GLU A 92 2.45 19.65 8.64
CA GLU A 92 3.58 20.30 9.33
C GLU A 92 4.92 19.63 9.01
N CYS A 93 4.91 18.32 8.72
CA CYS A 93 6.12 17.54 8.49
C CYS A 93 6.08 16.76 7.17
N ALA A 94 7.26 16.49 6.62
CA ALA A 94 7.44 15.64 5.44
C ALA A 94 8.23 14.37 5.77
N GLY A 95 7.81 13.24 5.19
CA GLY A 95 8.51 11.96 5.34
C GLY A 95 9.77 11.92 4.47
N LEU A 96 10.88 11.45 5.05
CA LEU A 96 12.12 11.15 4.35
C LEU A 96 12.34 9.64 4.32
N PHE A 97 12.91 9.16 3.22
CA PHE A 97 13.25 7.76 3.05
C PHE A 97 14.76 7.60 2.84
N PRO A 98 15.42 6.61 3.48
CA PRO A 98 16.86 6.40 3.29
C PRO A 98 17.14 5.96 1.85
N ASN A 99 17.71 6.84 1.03
CA ASN A 99 18.09 6.51 -0.33
C ASN A 99 19.36 5.64 -0.39
N PHE A 100 19.60 4.99 -1.52
CA PHE A 100 20.75 4.10 -1.68
C PHE A 100 22.08 4.81 -1.43
N ASP A 101 22.28 6.03 -1.95
CA ASP A 101 23.55 6.74 -1.82
C ASP A 101 23.91 7.03 -0.35
N LEU A 102 22.92 7.41 0.47
CA LEU A 102 23.10 7.61 1.90
C LEU A 102 23.48 6.30 2.60
N ILE A 103 22.77 5.21 2.30
CA ILE A 103 23.04 3.90 2.89
C ILE A 103 24.41 3.36 2.44
N PHE A 104 24.77 3.54 1.17
CA PHE A 104 26.07 3.18 0.63
C PHE A 104 27.19 3.94 1.35
N MET A 105 27.05 5.25 1.50
CA MET A 105 28.02 6.06 2.26
C MET A 105 28.10 5.63 3.73
N TYR A 106 26.97 5.32 4.35
CA TYR A 106 26.88 4.89 5.74
C TYR A 106 27.51 3.51 5.97
N SER A 107 27.34 2.58 5.03
CA SER A 107 27.92 1.23 5.09
C SER A 107 29.45 1.23 5.28
N ARG A 108 30.13 2.30 4.82
CA ARG A 108 31.58 2.47 4.98
C ARG A 108 32.01 2.61 6.44
N LEU A 109 31.10 3.03 7.32
CA LEU A 109 31.31 3.11 8.77
C LEU A 109 31.15 1.74 9.45
N LEU A 110 30.46 0.80 8.80
CA LEU A 110 30.12 -0.53 9.31
C LEU A 110 30.56 -1.63 8.32
N PRO A 111 31.86 -1.78 8.03
CA PRO A 111 32.35 -2.60 6.91
C PRO A 111 32.15 -4.12 7.08
N LYS A 112 31.72 -4.57 8.25
CA LYS A 112 31.46 -5.99 8.57
C LYS A 112 29.97 -6.31 8.72
N SER A 113 29.11 -5.30 8.63
CA SER A 113 27.68 -5.42 8.86
C SER A 113 26.93 -5.72 7.56
N GLY A 114 25.85 -6.48 7.70
CA GLY A 114 24.88 -6.70 6.63
C GLY A 114 24.01 -5.46 6.38
N LEU A 115 23.24 -5.47 5.29
CA LEU A 115 22.33 -4.37 4.96
C LEU A 115 21.30 -4.13 6.06
N HIS A 116 20.79 -5.18 6.71
CA HIS A 116 19.81 -5.06 7.79
C HIS A 116 20.38 -4.24 8.96
N GLU A 117 21.56 -4.62 9.46
CA GLU A 117 22.24 -3.90 10.54
C GLU A 117 22.59 -2.45 10.14
N ILE A 118 23.00 -2.23 8.89
CA ILE A 118 23.30 -0.89 8.37
C ILE A 118 22.04 -0.01 8.38
N LEU A 119 20.91 -0.54 7.92
CA LEU A 119 19.63 0.18 7.91
C LEU A 119 19.13 0.44 9.33
N GLU A 120 19.14 -0.55 10.20
CA GLU A 120 18.72 -0.42 11.60
C GLU A 120 19.55 0.66 12.29
N HIS A 121 20.88 0.59 12.21
CA HIS A 121 21.76 1.58 12.80
C HIS A 121 21.58 2.97 12.18
N PHE A 122 21.33 3.06 10.87
CA PHE A 122 21.02 4.34 10.24
C PHE A 122 19.74 4.95 10.81
N LEU A 123 18.67 4.17 10.93
CA LEU A 123 17.36 4.62 11.41
C LEU A 123 17.39 5.06 12.88
N GLU A 124 18.14 4.34 13.72
CA GLU A 124 18.32 4.69 15.14
C GLU A 124 19.13 5.97 15.34
N ASN A 125 20.09 6.25 14.44
CA ASN A 125 21.02 7.37 14.57
C ASN A 125 20.69 8.58 13.69
N ALA A 126 19.67 8.47 12.82
CA ALA A 126 19.27 9.54 11.93
C ALA A 126 18.79 10.77 12.71
N LYS A 127 19.44 11.91 12.48
CA LYS A 127 19.03 13.20 13.06
C LYS A 127 18.34 14.03 12.01
N LEU A 128 17.12 14.45 12.31
CA LEU A 128 16.27 15.24 11.43
C LEU A 128 15.98 16.61 12.05
N SER A 129 15.71 17.61 11.22
CA SER A 129 15.10 18.85 11.70
C SER A 129 13.61 18.64 11.98
N GLU A 130 13.02 19.55 12.77
CA GLU A 130 11.66 19.43 13.32
C GLU A 130 10.56 19.15 12.28
N ASN A 131 10.72 19.63 11.05
CA ASN A 131 9.72 19.48 9.98
C ASN A 131 9.85 18.17 9.17
N TYR A 132 10.65 17.20 9.62
CA TYR A 132 10.82 15.93 8.93
C TYR A 132 10.76 14.74 9.89
N PHE A 133 10.31 13.61 9.35
CA PHE A 133 10.35 12.31 10.02
C PHE A 133 10.86 11.24 9.06
N ILE A 134 11.43 10.16 9.57
CA ILE A 134 11.74 9.00 8.72
C ILE A 134 10.44 8.23 8.46
N ALA A 135 10.14 7.98 7.18
CA ALA A 135 9.01 7.16 6.78
C ALA A 135 9.14 5.73 7.33
N ASN A 136 8.01 5.05 7.53
CA ASN A 136 8.02 3.68 8.04
C ASN A 136 8.85 2.76 7.12
N CYS A 137 9.89 2.14 7.71
CA CYS A 137 10.83 1.24 7.03
C CYS A 137 10.73 -0.21 7.56
N GLU A 138 9.66 -0.58 8.26
CA GLU A 138 9.48 -1.90 8.85
C GLU A 138 9.55 -3.02 7.80
N GLU A 139 8.80 -2.90 6.69
CA GLU A 139 8.83 -3.90 5.60
C GLU A 139 10.22 -3.97 4.95
N VAL A 140 10.91 -2.84 4.80
CA VAL A 140 12.29 -2.77 4.27
C VAL A 140 13.25 -3.56 5.16
N LEU A 141 13.14 -3.41 6.48
CA LEU A 141 13.94 -4.15 7.46
C LEU A 141 13.62 -5.64 7.46
N LYS A 142 12.33 -6.01 7.34
CA LYS A 142 11.89 -7.42 7.21
C LYS A 142 12.50 -8.07 5.97
N VAL A 143 12.43 -7.41 4.81
CA VAL A 143 13.06 -7.92 3.59
C VAL A 143 14.58 -8.02 3.75
N ALA A 144 15.22 -6.97 4.29
CA ALA A 144 16.67 -6.96 4.52
C ALA A 144 17.12 -8.16 5.36
N ALA A 145 16.40 -8.48 6.43
CA ALA A 145 16.70 -9.62 7.31
C ALA A 145 16.65 -10.97 6.58
N VAL A 146 15.78 -11.12 5.57
CA VAL A 146 15.64 -12.37 4.80
C VAL A 146 16.73 -12.52 3.75
N ILE A 147 17.12 -11.43 3.08
CA ILE A 147 18.03 -11.48 1.93
C ILE A 147 19.50 -11.24 2.30
N ASP A 148 19.81 -10.86 3.54
CA ASP A 148 21.17 -10.43 3.89
C ASP A 148 22.22 -11.53 3.76
N GLU A 149 21.82 -12.78 3.97
CA GLU A 149 22.69 -13.95 3.83
C GLU A 149 22.95 -14.33 2.37
N LEU A 150 22.23 -13.72 1.41
CA LEU A 150 22.41 -14.02 -0.01
C LEU A 150 23.68 -13.33 -0.55
N PRO A 151 24.40 -13.97 -1.49
CA PRO A 151 25.64 -13.44 -2.08
C PRO A 151 25.36 -12.34 -3.13
N LEU A 152 24.63 -11.30 -2.71
CA LEU A 152 24.21 -10.15 -3.52
C LEU A 152 25.04 -8.91 -3.16
N GLY A 153 25.27 -8.06 -4.16
CA GLY A 153 25.85 -6.74 -3.93
C GLY A 153 24.90 -5.85 -3.12
N LEU A 154 25.46 -4.85 -2.42
CA LEU A 154 24.66 -3.94 -1.57
C LEU A 154 23.54 -3.24 -2.35
N GLN A 155 23.80 -2.88 -3.61
CA GLN A 155 22.81 -2.24 -4.49
C GLN A 155 21.64 -3.17 -4.83
N ASP A 156 21.92 -4.43 -5.18
CA ASP A 156 20.87 -5.41 -5.47
C ASP A 156 20.05 -5.71 -4.22
N LYS A 157 20.71 -5.89 -3.07
CA LYS A 157 20.02 -6.07 -1.78
C LYS A 157 19.09 -4.89 -1.49
N TYR A 158 19.57 -3.66 -1.64
CA TYR A 158 18.75 -2.47 -1.42
C TYR A 158 17.54 -2.43 -2.37
N LEU A 159 17.73 -2.80 -3.65
CA LEU A 159 16.63 -2.86 -4.63
C LEU A 159 15.55 -3.87 -4.23
N PHE A 160 15.94 -5.05 -3.74
CA PHE A 160 15.01 -6.02 -3.19
C PHE A 160 14.27 -5.47 -1.96
N CYS A 161 14.96 -4.77 -1.06
CA CYS A 161 14.33 -4.18 0.14
C CYS A 161 13.29 -3.11 -0.17
N ILE A 162 13.43 -2.36 -1.26
CA ILE A 162 12.44 -1.35 -1.68
C ILE A 162 11.33 -1.92 -2.57
N SER A 163 11.40 -3.21 -2.92
CA SER A 163 10.37 -3.85 -3.74
C SER A 163 9.06 -3.98 -2.94
N PRO A 164 7.90 -3.56 -3.49
CA PRO A 164 6.65 -3.61 -2.75
C PRO A 164 6.16 -5.05 -2.65
N VAL A 165 6.41 -5.66 -1.50
CA VAL A 165 6.01 -7.02 -1.12
C VAL A 165 5.44 -6.96 0.29
N ASP A 166 4.33 -7.68 0.51
CA ASP A 166 3.77 -7.88 1.85
C ASP A 166 4.47 -9.08 2.48
N MET A 167 5.34 -8.84 3.47
CA MET A 167 6.10 -9.91 4.12
C MET A 167 5.26 -10.74 5.10
N ASN A 168 4.01 -10.35 5.37
CA ASN A 168 3.08 -11.12 6.20
C ASN A 168 2.27 -12.15 5.36
N ASP A 169 2.34 -12.07 4.03
CA ASP A 169 1.74 -13.05 3.12
C ASP A 169 2.78 -14.10 2.71
N ASP A 170 2.53 -15.36 3.09
CA ASP A 170 3.46 -16.47 2.89
C ASP A 170 3.86 -16.65 1.41
N ILE A 171 2.91 -16.50 0.49
CA ILE A 171 3.15 -16.67 -0.96
C ILE A 171 4.06 -15.56 -1.48
N SER A 172 3.79 -14.32 -1.09
CA SER A 172 4.56 -13.15 -1.49
C SER A 172 5.98 -13.19 -0.91
N SER A 173 6.11 -13.53 0.37
CA SER A 173 7.41 -13.67 1.06
C SER A 173 8.26 -14.80 0.47
N GLN A 174 7.66 -15.98 0.22
CA GLN A 174 8.35 -17.08 -0.46
C GLN A 174 8.74 -16.72 -1.90
N GLY A 175 7.84 -16.06 -2.64
CA GLY A 175 8.08 -15.60 -4.00
C GLY A 175 9.27 -14.64 -4.09
N LEU A 176 9.35 -13.66 -3.19
CA LEU A 176 10.48 -12.74 -3.09
C LEU A 176 11.77 -13.47 -2.76
N THR A 177 11.75 -14.36 -1.76
CA THR A 177 12.93 -15.11 -1.33
C THR A 177 13.47 -15.98 -2.45
N GLN A 178 12.60 -16.72 -3.14
CA GLN A 178 13.00 -17.56 -4.28
C GLN A 178 13.53 -16.72 -5.45
N PHE A 179 12.93 -15.56 -5.70
CA PHE A 179 13.42 -14.64 -6.73
C PHE A 179 14.83 -14.15 -6.39
N ALA A 180 15.05 -13.68 -5.17
CA ALA A 180 16.34 -13.18 -4.72
C ALA A 180 17.43 -14.28 -4.77
N GLN A 181 17.11 -15.51 -4.34
CA GLN A 181 18.00 -16.66 -4.44
C GLN A 181 18.37 -17.00 -5.89
N ASN A 182 17.37 -17.12 -6.77
CA ASN A 182 17.60 -17.42 -8.19
C ASN A 182 18.43 -16.32 -8.87
N TYR A 183 18.19 -15.06 -8.51
CA TYR A 183 18.97 -13.92 -9.02
C TYR A 183 20.41 -13.96 -8.52
N ALA A 184 20.63 -14.27 -7.24
CA ALA A 184 21.97 -14.40 -6.66
C ALA A 184 22.80 -15.49 -7.33
N GLU A 185 22.17 -16.60 -7.73
CA GLU A 185 22.87 -17.72 -8.39
C GLU A 185 23.09 -17.50 -9.89
N LYS A 186 22.09 -16.97 -10.60
CA LYS A 186 22.04 -17.00 -12.08
C LYS A 186 22.13 -15.61 -12.72
N GLY A 187 21.97 -14.54 -11.96
CA GLY A 187 21.85 -13.15 -12.43
C GLY A 187 20.58 -12.84 -13.24
N ILE A 188 19.83 -13.86 -13.68
CA ILE A 188 18.58 -13.72 -14.42
C ILE A 188 17.57 -14.71 -13.85
N VAL A 189 16.36 -14.23 -13.61
CA VAL A 189 15.26 -15.02 -13.09
C VAL A 189 14.20 -15.20 -14.16
N ARG A 190 13.89 -16.46 -14.51
CA ARG A 190 12.79 -16.76 -15.43
C ARG A 190 11.53 -16.95 -14.61
N LEU A 191 10.47 -16.20 -14.92
CA LEU A 191 9.20 -16.28 -14.18
C LEU A 191 8.59 -17.68 -14.13
N LYS A 192 8.84 -18.52 -15.16
CA LYS A 192 8.42 -19.93 -15.18
C LYS A 192 9.08 -20.80 -14.09
N GLU A 193 10.19 -20.34 -13.53
CA GLU A 193 10.92 -21.02 -12.44
C GLU A 193 10.37 -20.63 -11.06
N ILE A 194 9.57 -19.55 -10.97
CA ILE A 194 8.93 -19.09 -9.73
C ILE A 194 7.44 -19.44 -9.73
N PHE A 195 6.79 -19.32 -10.88
CA PHE A 195 5.37 -19.60 -11.06
C PHE A 195 5.19 -20.85 -11.91
N THR A 196 4.66 -21.91 -11.31
CA THR A 196 4.28 -23.12 -12.06
C THR A 196 3.05 -22.82 -12.94
N PRO A 197 3.17 -22.85 -14.27
CA PRO A 197 2.04 -22.58 -15.15
C PRO A 197 0.95 -23.66 -14.97
N GLY A 198 -0.29 -23.26 -14.69
CA GLY A 198 -1.45 -24.17 -14.58
C GLY A 198 -2.07 -24.32 -13.18
N THR A 199 -1.48 -23.71 -12.15
CA THR A 199 -2.04 -23.71 -10.78
C THR A 199 -3.14 -22.65 -10.57
N LEU A 200 -3.20 -21.63 -11.42
CA LEU A 200 -4.19 -20.56 -11.38
C LEU A 200 -5.50 -21.02 -12.02
N GLN A 201 -6.44 -21.46 -11.19
CA GLN A 201 -7.82 -21.74 -11.62
C GLN A 201 -8.73 -20.57 -11.32
N VAL A 202 -9.81 -20.41 -12.10
CA VAL A 202 -10.85 -19.42 -11.79
C VAL A 202 -11.38 -19.69 -10.37
N PRO A 203 -11.24 -18.73 -9.44
CA PRO A 203 -11.60 -18.95 -8.06
C PRO A 203 -13.12 -19.15 -7.95
N LYS A 204 -13.52 -20.24 -7.31
CA LYS A 204 -14.95 -20.54 -7.04
C LYS A 204 -15.38 -20.18 -5.63
N THR A 205 -14.43 -19.78 -4.77
CA THR A 205 -14.66 -19.43 -3.37
C THR A 205 -13.86 -18.19 -2.99
N LEU A 206 -14.30 -17.50 -1.93
CA LEU A 206 -13.61 -16.31 -1.42
C LEU A 206 -12.18 -16.61 -0.95
N GLY A 207 -11.95 -17.80 -0.37
CA GLY A 207 -10.61 -18.27 0.00
C GLY A 207 -9.71 -18.51 -1.23
N ALA A 208 -10.25 -19.09 -2.30
CA ALA A 208 -9.51 -19.25 -3.55
C ALA A 208 -9.16 -17.91 -4.19
N LEU A 209 -10.06 -16.91 -4.13
CA LEU A 209 -9.79 -15.56 -4.61
C LEU A 209 -8.67 -14.87 -3.80
N ARG A 210 -8.69 -15.03 -2.47
CA ARG A 210 -7.61 -14.52 -1.60
C ARG A 210 -6.26 -15.10 -1.96
N ASN A 211 -6.18 -16.38 -2.30
CA ASN A 211 -4.93 -17.02 -2.71
C ASN A 211 -4.45 -16.57 -4.10
N LEU A 212 -5.32 -16.01 -4.94
CA LEU A 212 -4.97 -15.47 -6.27
C LEU A 212 -4.43 -14.04 -6.23
N ASN A 213 -4.87 -13.24 -5.25
CA ASN A 213 -4.46 -11.83 -5.13
C ASN A 213 -2.94 -11.61 -4.91
N PRO A 214 -2.22 -12.45 -4.13
CA PRO A 214 -0.78 -12.40 -4.03
C PRO A 214 -0.08 -12.60 -5.39
N PHE A 215 -0.56 -13.53 -6.21
CA PHE A 215 -0.01 -13.75 -7.55
C PHE A 215 -0.17 -12.50 -8.42
N THR A 216 -1.34 -11.86 -8.42
CA THR A 216 -1.54 -10.64 -9.22
C THR A 216 -0.75 -9.45 -8.69
N ARG A 217 -0.57 -9.32 -7.37
CA ARG A 217 0.28 -8.27 -6.75
C ARG A 217 1.76 -8.47 -7.07
N SER A 218 2.27 -9.70 -6.99
CA SER A 218 3.65 -10.03 -7.36
C SER A 218 3.94 -9.73 -8.83
N TRP A 219 2.97 -9.97 -9.73
CA TRP A 219 3.08 -9.62 -11.15
C TRP A 219 3.09 -8.11 -11.43
N ILE A 220 2.30 -7.31 -10.71
CA ILE A 220 2.26 -5.84 -10.88
C ILE A 220 3.54 -5.20 -10.29
N SER A 221 4.03 -5.71 -9.17
CA SER A 221 5.25 -5.23 -8.50
C SER A 221 6.52 -5.44 -9.35
N MET A 222 6.59 -6.50 -10.14
CA MET A 222 7.75 -6.79 -11.01
C MET A 222 7.76 -6.04 -12.35
N TYR A 223 6.68 -5.35 -12.74
CA TYR A 223 6.55 -4.69 -14.05
C TYR A 223 6.10 -3.21 -13.98
N GLY A 224 6.15 -2.60 -12.79
CA GLY A 224 5.87 -1.18 -12.55
C GLY A 224 7.12 -0.32 -12.50
#